data_AF-W9V5U7-F1
#
_entry.id   AF-W9V5U7-F1
#
_cell.length_a   1.000
_cell.length_b   1.000
_cell.length_c   1.000
_cell.angle_alpha   90.00
_cell.angle_beta   90.00
_cell.angle_gamma   90.00
#
_symmetry.space_group_name_H-M   'P 1'
#
loop_
_entity.id
_entity.type
_entity.pdbx_description
1 polymer ?
#
loop_
_entity_poly.entity_id
_entity_poly.type
_entity_poly.pdbx_seq_one_letter_code
_entity_poly.pdbx_strand_id
1 'polypeptide(L)'
;MSLKNLTIGSRVLIGSALVSVLSVALILPIALSKLAHLSDRAEVKALEDHYYSLSGGIASQGELAQSLSALVSRIPVVQQAFAEGDRDRLREITRPIFDYMSKEYAVRQFQFLTPPATSFLRVHMLERYGDDLTAIRKTIVEANRSRKPVRGLERGVAGLGVRGVEPVFYQGRHIGVVEFGMSFGQPFFDRFKKDTSVEAALQIPDGAGFKTFASTLEQGTLFSDAQLQRIMDGEVLVRRIELEGEPVAVYGRLVGDFSGNPVGVLELAVDRSETIAVFDSAFYWILGVGLVVILDGLALAWITARGISRPIRETRERLASIAEGDGDLRLRLQADGRNELADLARAFNTFVERIQNLVARVSGASAHLSSAAEELSLNSSETNRQVKEEQNETDQVATAINQMTATVEEVARRAPASRDEASPWWRTRCGPWRPGPGPRPRISVRRSSGFSRVRPASSRRSRRARSGPCAASRMRGRRATHSRASPIR
;
A
#
# COMPACT_ATOMS: atom_id res chain seq x y z
N MET A 1 22.86 10.66 -14.64
CA MET A 1 23.90 10.01 -13.82
C MET A 1 23.87 8.51 -14.10
N SER A 2 24.98 7.85 -14.46
CA SER A 2 24.95 6.41 -14.78
C SER A 2 24.79 5.56 -13.51
N LEU A 3 23.72 4.77 -13.43
CA LEU A 3 23.45 3.85 -12.30
C LEU A 3 24.63 2.92 -12.00
N LYS A 4 25.47 2.62 -13.00
CA LYS A 4 26.64 1.74 -12.90
C LYS A 4 27.68 2.21 -11.87
N ASN A 5 27.78 3.51 -11.59
CA ASN A 5 28.80 4.07 -10.70
C ASN A 5 28.34 4.19 -9.23
N LEU A 6 27.07 3.89 -8.93
CA LEU A 6 26.52 3.96 -7.57
C LEU A 6 26.80 2.69 -6.78
N THR A 7 27.04 2.82 -5.47
CA THR A 7 27.16 1.68 -4.55
C THR A 7 25.83 0.91 -4.45
N ILE A 8 25.88 -0.36 -4.05
CA ILE A 8 24.69 -1.21 -3.89
C ILE A 8 23.66 -0.53 -2.97
N GLY A 9 24.09 -0.02 -1.81
CA GLY A 9 23.21 0.67 -0.87
C GLY A 9 22.58 1.94 -1.43
N SER A 10 23.34 2.74 -2.19
CA SER A 10 22.79 3.92 -2.89
C SER A 10 21.72 3.54 -3.91
N ARG A 11 21.89 2.43 -4.64
CA ARG A 11 20.87 1.94 -5.60
C ARG A 11 19.61 1.44 -4.90
N VAL A 12 19.75 0.71 -3.78
CA VAL A 12 18.60 0.25 -2.98
C VAL A 12 17.83 1.44 -2.43
N LEU A 13 18.51 2.41 -1.82
CA LEU A 13 17.90 3.63 -1.30
C LEU A 13 17.15 4.42 -2.39
N ILE A 14 17.80 4.71 -3.52
CA ILE A 14 17.19 5.48 -4.62
C ILE A 14 16.02 4.71 -5.23
N GLY A 15 16.16 3.39 -5.43
CA GLY A 15 15.09 2.55 -5.98
C GLY A 15 13.86 2.49 -5.08
N SER A 16 14.05 2.25 -3.78
CA SER A 16 12.95 2.22 -2.80
C SER A 16 12.30 3.60 -2.64
N ALA A 17 13.09 4.68 -2.56
CA ALA A 17 12.57 6.04 -2.52
C ALA A 17 11.71 6.35 -3.75
N LEU A 18 12.19 6.01 -4.95
CA LEU A 18 11.46 6.20 -6.20
C LEU A 18 10.15 5.41 -6.22
N VAL A 19 10.16 4.14 -5.78
CA VAL A 19 8.94 3.32 -5.68
C VAL A 19 7.95 3.92 -4.68
N SER A 20 8.37 4.30 -3.47
CA SER A 20 7.50 4.91 -2.46
C SER A 20 6.89 6.23 -2.97
N VAL A 21 7.69 7.10 -3.58
CA VAL A 21 7.21 8.37 -4.17
C VAL A 21 6.25 8.11 -5.32
N LEU A 22 6.54 7.17 -6.23
CA LEU A 22 5.64 6.81 -7.33
C LEU A 22 4.32 6.20 -6.82
N SER A 23 4.35 5.36 -5.79
CA SER A 23 3.15 4.79 -5.18
C SER A 23 2.26 5.88 -4.57
N VAL A 24 2.84 6.81 -3.81
CA VAL A 24 2.08 7.95 -3.25
C VAL A 24 1.58 8.87 -4.37
N ALA A 25 2.42 9.22 -5.35
CA ALA A 25 2.05 10.09 -6.47
C ALA A 25 0.95 9.49 -7.38
N LEU A 26 0.82 8.16 -7.43
CA LEU A 26 -0.27 7.49 -8.14
C LEU A 26 -1.55 7.41 -7.30
N ILE A 27 -1.45 7.03 -6.02
CA ILE A 27 -2.61 6.77 -5.16
C ILE A 27 -3.24 8.08 -4.68
N LEU A 28 -2.43 9.07 -4.31
CA LEU A 28 -2.90 10.33 -3.69
C LEU A 28 -3.88 11.11 -4.58
N PRO A 29 -3.61 11.37 -5.88
CA PRO A 29 -4.57 12.08 -6.74
C PRO A 29 -5.86 11.27 -6.99
N ILE A 30 -5.77 9.93 -7.03
CA ILE A 30 -6.95 9.06 -7.18
C ILE A 30 -7.82 9.12 -5.92
N ALA A 31 -7.22 9.09 -4.73
CA ALA A 31 -7.93 9.23 -3.47
C ALA A 31 -8.61 10.59 -3.34
N LEU A 32 -7.89 11.68 -3.63
CA LEU A 32 -8.41 13.05 -3.56
C LEU A 32 -9.52 13.31 -4.59
N SER A 33 -9.36 12.87 -5.84
CA SER A 33 -10.41 13.00 -6.86
C SER A 33 -11.65 12.16 -6.53
N LYS A 34 -11.49 10.96 -5.95
CA LYS A 34 -12.63 10.17 -5.44
C LYS A 34 -13.34 10.86 -4.29
N LEU A 35 -12.62 11.45 -3.34
CA LEU A 35 -13.20 12.19 -2.21
C LEU A 35 -13.98 13.42 -2.72
N ALA A 36 -13.39 14.21 -3.62
CA ALA A 36 -14.02 15.36 -4.25
C ALA A 36 -15.33 14.97 -4.97
N HIS A 37 -15.31 13.94 -5.82
CA HIS A 37 -16.51 13.47 -6.53
C HIS A 37 -17.58 12.87 -5.60
N LEU A 38 -17.20 12.26 -4.47
CA LEU A 38 -18.17 11.73 -3.51
C LEU A 38 -18.89 12.86 -2.78
N SER A 39 -18.18 13.91 -2.35
CA SER A 39 -18.83 15.04 -1.70
C SER A 39 -19.61 15.93 -2.67
N ASP A 40 -19.12 16.11 -3.91
CA ASP A 40 -19.86 16.83 -4.96
C ASP A 40 -21.25 16.20 -5.18
N ARG A 41 -21.31 14.86 -5.24
CA ARG A 41 -22.56 14.11 -5.31
C ARG A 41 -23.38 14.16 -4.03
N ALA A 42 -22.75 14.14 -2.85
CA ALA A 42 -23.45 14.24 -1.57
C ALA A 42 -24.09 15.62 -1.39
N GLU A 43 -23.39 16.69 -1.77
CA GLU A 43 -23.85 18.08 -1.75
C GLU A 43 -25.04 18.29 -2.69
N VAL A 44 -24.92 17.86 -3.96
CA VAL A 44 -26.04 17.91 -4.93
C VAL A 44 -27.25 17.11 -4.45
N LYS A 45 -27.01 15.93 -3.84
CA LYS A 45 -28.09 15.12 -3.28
C LYS A 45 -28.76 15.81 -2.08
N ALA A 46 -27.99 16.37 -1.15
CA ALA A 46 -28.55 17.07 0.00
C ALA A 46 -29.43 18.26 -0.45
N LEU A 47 -28.97 19.04 -1.43
CA LEU A 47 -29.76 20.12 -2.05
C LEU A 47 -31.06 19.61 -2.69
N GLU A 48 -31.02 18.46 -3.37
CA GLU A 48 -32.22 17.82 -3.93
C GLU A 48 -33.17 17.29 -2.83
N ASP A 49 -32.64 16.71 -1.75
CA ASP A 49 -33.44 16.26 -0.59
C ASP A 49 -34.10 17.48 0.11
N HIS A 50 -33.42 18.62 0.24
CA HIS A 50 -34.00 19.88 0.71
C HIS A 50 -35.08 20.44 -0.23
N TYR A 51 -34.89 20.34 -1.56
CA TYR A 51 -35.90 20.70 -2.55
C TYR A 51 -37.16 19.84 -2.41
N TYR A 52 -37.02 18.53 -2.21
CA TYR A 52 -38.16 17.63 -1.99
C TYR A 52 -38.82 17.87 -0.63
N SER A 53 -38.08 18.27 0.41
CA SER A 53 -38.65 18.70 1.69
C SER A 53 -39.50 19.97 1.54
N LEU A 54 -38.96 21.01 0.87
CA LEU A 54 -39.65 22.28 0.67
C LEU A 54 -40.90 22.11 -0.23
N SER A 55 -40.77 21.43 -1.37
CA SER A 55 -41.89 21.14 -2.27
C SER A 55 -42.91 20.16 -1.67
N GLY A 56 -42.47 19.20 -0.85
CA GLY A 56 -43.33 18.33 -0.04
C GLY A 56 -44.15 19.11 0.99
N GLY A 57 -43.59 20.15 1.60
CA GLY A 57 -44.32 21.08 2.45
C GLY A 57 -45.43 21.84 1.70
N ILE A 58 -45.16 22.26 0.46
CA ILE A 58 -46.17 22.88 -0.42
C ILE A 58 -47.29 21.88 -0.75
N ALA A 59 -46.95 20.65 -1.13
CA ALA A 59 -47.90 19.59 -1.41
C ALA A 59 -48.79 19.28 -0.19
N SER A 60 -48.20 19.24 1.01
CA SER A 60 -48.91 19.02 2.28
C SER A 60 -49.93 20.11 2.59
N GLN A 61 -49.63 21.39 2.28
CA GLN A 61 -50.62 22.47 2.36
C GLN A 61 -51.79 22.25 1.38
N GLY A 62 -51.52 21.66 0.21
CA GLY A 62 -52.55 21.30 -0.78
C GLY A 62 -53.43 20.15 -0.31
N GLU A 63 -52.87 19.18 0.39
CA GLU A 63 -53.61 18.05 1.00
C GLU A 63 -54.49 18.51 2.16
N LEU A 64 -54.01 19.43 3.00
CA LEU A 64 -54.83 20.07 4.03
C LEU A 64 -55.99 20.86 3.39
N ALA A 65 -55.71 21.69 2.38
CA ALA A 65 -56.74 22.44 1.66
C ALA A 65 -57.80 21.52 1.05
N GLN A 66 -57.37 20.43 0.39
CA GLN A 66 -58.29 19.47 -0.23
C GLN A 66 -59.12 18.75 0.84
N SER A 67 -58.52 18.40 1.99
CA SER A 67 -59.22 17.77 3.11
C SER A 67 -60.31 18.67 3.71
N LEU A 68 -60.04 19.97 3.87
CA LEU A 68 -61.05 20.96 4.29
C LEU A 68 -62.19 21.06 3.26
N SER A 69 -61.85 21.09 1.97
CA SER A 69 -62.84 21.09 0.88
C SER A 69 -63.70 19.82 0.89
N ALA A 70 -63.10 18.66 1.16
CA ALA A 70 -63.77 17.36 1.16
C ALA A 70 -64.73 17.17 2.34
N LEU A 71 -64.42 17.80 3.49
CA LEU A 71 -65.33 17.88 4.63
C LEU A 71 -66.53 18.75 4.29
N VAL A 72 -66.30 19.98 3.79
CA VAL A 72 -67.38 20.93 3.49
C VAL A 72 -68.27 20.44 2.33
N SER A 73 -67.71 19.82 1.30
CA SER A 73 -68.47 19.28 0.16
C SER A 73 -69.46 18.17 0.54
N ARG A 74 -69.31 17.57 1.73
CA ARG A 74 -70.13 16.47 2.26
C ARG A 74 -71.14 16.87 3.33
N ILE A 75 -71.18 18.14 3.74
CA ILE A 75 -72.16 18.62 4.73
C ILE A 75 -73.54 18.76 4.05
N PRO A 76 -74.59 18.03 4.47
CA PRO A 76 -75.87 18.03 3.76
C PRO A 76 -76.53 19.41 3.65
N VAL A 77 -76.46 20.23 4.69
CA VAL A 77 -77.01 21.60 4.68
C VAL A 77 -76.25 22.56 3.75
N VAL A 78 -74.96 22.29 3.49
CA VAL A 78 -74.14 23.02 2.50
C VAL A 78 -74.52 22.58 1.09
N GLN A 79 -74.63 21.27 0.86
CA GLN A 79 -75.05 20.72 -0.43
C GLN A 79 -76.44 21.21 -0.84
N GLN A 80 -77.40 21.21 0.09
CA GLN A 80 -78.76 21.70 -0.14
C GLN A 80 -78.77 23.20 -0.47
N ALA A 81 -78.20 24.05 0.40
CA ALA A 81 -78.19 25.50 0.18
C ALA A 81 -77.50 25.89 -1.14
N PHE A 82 -76.40 25.20 -1.51
CA PHE A 82 -75.72 25.43 -2.78
C PHE A 82 -76.53 24.93 -3.98
N ALA A 83 -77.26 23.81 -3.86
CA ALA A 83 -78.12 23.30 -4.93
C ALA A 83 -79.38 24.14 -5.17
N GLU A 84 -79.93 24.73 -4.12
CA GLU A 84 -81.11 25.62 -4.14
C GLU A 84 -80.74 27.05 -4.58
N GLY A 85 -79.45 27.40 -4.60
CA GLY A 85 -78.99 28.77 -4.89
C GLY A 85 -79.13 29.74 -3.71
N ASP A 86 -79.40 29.23 -2.50
CA ASP A 86 -79.53 30.01 -1.27
C ASP A 86 -78.14 30.43 -0.73
N ARG A 87 -77.64 31.52 -1.30
CA ARG A 87 -76.34 32.11 -0.96
C ARG A 87 -76.31 32.66 0.47
N ASP A 88 -77.42 33.21 0.97
CA ASP A 88 -77.45 33.84 2.29
C ASP A 88 -77.38 32.77 3.39
N ARG A 89 -78.12 31.67 3.26
CA ARG A 89 -77.98 30.49 4.14
C ARG A 89 -76.60 29.86 4.03
N LEU A 90 -76.05 29.73 2.82
CA LEU A 90 -74.71 29.19 2.64
C LEU A 90 -73.65 30.07 3.33
N ARG A 91 -73.79 31.40 3.27
CA ARG A 91 -72.94 32.36 4.01
C ARG A 91 -73.06 32.16 5.52
N GLU A 92 -74.27 32.06 6.06
CA GLU A 92 -74.50 31.88 7.50
C GLU A 92 -73.83 30.61 8.05
N ILE A 93 -73.93 29.50 7.32
CA ILE A 93 -73.27 28.24 7.68
C ILE A 93 -71.74 28.37 7.62
N THR A 94 -71.20 29.02 6.59
CA THR A 94 -69.77 28.91 6.25
C THR A 94 -68.90 30.02 6.82
N ARG A 95 -69.46 31.20 7.12
CA ARG A 95 -68.70 32.35 7.60
C ARG A 95 -68.01 32.13 8.96
N PRO A 96 -68.67 31.56 9.99
CA PRO A 96 -68.01 31.27 11.26
C PRO A 96 -66.84 30.28 11.11
N ILE A 97 -66.99 29.30 10.22
CA ILE A 97 -65.93 28.32 9.92
C ILE A 97 -64.72 29.04 9.29
N PHE A 98 -64.96 29.94 8.33
CA PHE A 98 -63.90 30.75 7.72
C PHE A 98 -63.17 31.62 8.74
N ASP A 99 -63.91 32.34 9.58
CA ASP A 99 -63.33 33.28 10.56
C ASP A 99 -62.44 32.56 11.60
N TYR A 100 -62.71 31.27 11.89
CA TYR A 100 -61.84 30.41 12.69
C TYR A 100 -60.63 29.90 11.90
N MET A 101 -60.84 29.27 10.75
CA MET A 101 -59.76 28.64 9.98
C MET A 101 -58.76 29.65 9.37
N SER A 102 -59.20 30.88 9.12
CA SER A 102 -58.34 31.99 8.70
C SER A 102 -57.30 32.36 9.78
N LYS A 103 -57.69 32.26 11.06
CA LYS A 103 -56.82 32.55 12.21
C LYS A 103 -55.90 31.37 12.54
N GLU A 104 -56.48 30.18 12.74
CA GLU A 104 -55.73 29.03 13.27
C GLU A 104 -54.97 28.23 12.20
N TYR A 105 -55.51 28.14 10.99
CA TYR A 105 -54.99 27.29 9.91
C TYR A 105 -54.51 28.11 8.70
N ALA A 106 -54.40 29.43 8.83
CA ALA A 106 -53.92 30.34 7.79
C ALA A 106 -54.65 30.23 6.43
N VAL A 107 -55.94 29.84 6.47
CA VAL A 107 -56.81 29.80 5.29
C VAL A 107 -57.06 31.22 4.77
N ARG A 108 -56.70 31.49 3.52
CA ARG A 108 -56.90 32.81 2.87
C ARG A 108 -58.08 32.86 1.93
N GLN A 109 -58.50 31.72 1.39
CA GLN A 109 -59.64 31.61 0.50
C GLN A 109 -60.54 30.46 0.92
N PHE A 110 -61.83 30.73 0.91
CA PHE A 110 -62.91 29.77 0.99
C PHE A 110 -64.01 30.27 0.06
N GLN A 111 -64.37 29.47 -0.95
CA GLN A 111 -65.36 29.85 -1.94
C GLN A 111 -66.06 28.64 -2.59
N PHE A 112 -67.25 28.91 -3.13
CA PHE A 112 -68.09 27.98 -3.88
C PHE A 112 -68.28 28.50 -5.30
N LEU A 113 -68.15 27.62 -6.29
CA LEU A 113 -68.20 27.99 -7.71
C LEU A 113 -69.03 26.99 -8.51
N THR A 114 -69.94 27.48 -9.34
CA THR A 114 -70.73 26.64 -10.26
C THR A 114 -69.94 26.33 -11.54
N PRO A 115 -70.28 25.25 -12.28
CA PRO A 115 -69.60 24.93 -13.52
C PRO A 115 -69.84 26.02 -14.60
N PRO A 116 -68.83 26.35 -15.44
CA PRO A 116 -67.48 25.80 -15.46
C PRO A 116 -66.56 26.37 -14.36
N ALA A 117 -66.68 27.66 -14.03
CA ALA A 117 -65.93 28.31 -12.94
C ALA A 117 -66.55 29.65 -12.50
N THR A 118 -67.88 29.74 -12.44
CA THR A 118 -68.57 30.99 -12.05
C THR A 118 -68.62 31.13 -10.54
N SER A 119 -68.20 32.29 -10.02
CA SER A 119 -68.16 32.58 -8.58
C SER A 119 -69.57 32.64 -7.98
N PHE A 120 -69.95 31.69 -7.11
CA PHE A 120 -71.27 31.70 -6.46
C PHE A 120 -71.22 32.41 -5.09
N LEU A 121 -70.26 32.04 -4.25
CA LEU A 121 -70.04 32.65 -2.93
C LEU A 121 -68.55 32.68 -2.61
N ARG A 122 -68.02 33.86 -2.31
CA ARG A 122 -66.70 34.04 -1.69
C ARG A 122 -66.86 34.35 -0.21
N VAL A 123 -66.72 33.35 0.65
CA VAL A 123 -66.87 33.52 2.11
C VAL A 123 -65.89 34.58 2.66
N HIS A 124 -64.73 34.68 2.00
CA HIS A 124 -63.65 35.63 2.27
C HIS A 124 -63.81 37.03 1.63
N MET A 125 -64.73 37.21 0.67
CA MET A 125 -65.00 38.49 -0.03
C MET A 125 -66.47 38.55 -0.48
N LEU A 126 -67.39 38.68 0.49
CA LEU A 126 -68.84 38.50 0.29
C LEU A 126 -69.47 39.37 -0.83
N GLU A 127 -68.89 40.54 -1.10
CA GLU A 127 -69.37 41.48 -2.11
C GLU A 127 -69.07 41.05 -3.56
N ARG A 128 -68.16 40.08 -3.78
CA ARG A 128 -67.75 39.65 -5.13
C ARG A 128 -68.26 38.27 -5.49
N TYR A 129 -69.22 38.22 -6.40
CA TYR A 129 -69.88 37.02 -6.93
C TYR A 129 -70.34 37.26 -8.37
N GLY A 130 -70.73 36.19 -9.07
CA GLY A 130 -71.23 36.21 -10.45
C GLY A 130 -70.16 36.32 -11.54
N ASP A 131 -68.90 36.59 -11.17
CA ASP A 131 -67.78 36.68 -12.12
C ASP A 131 -67.33 35.30 -12.62
N ASP A 132 -67.09 35.18 -13.93
CA ASP A 132 -66.52 33.99 -14.57
C ASP A 132 -64.99 33.97 -14.37
N LEU A 133 -64.49 32.87 -13.83
CA LEU A 133 -63.08 32.68 -13.54
C LEU A 133 -62.40 31.65 -14.47
N THR A 134 -63.09 31.14 -15.50
CA THR A 134 -62.62 30.06 -16.40
C THR A 134 -61.27 30.38 -17.06
N ALA A 135 -60.99 31.66 -17.32
CA ALA A 135 -59.71 32.11 -17.86
C ALA A 135 -58.53 31.89 -16.89
N ILE A 136 -58.74 32.03 -15.58
CA ILE A 136 -57.68 32.15 -14.56
C ILE A 136 -57.61 30.93 -13.61
N ARG A 137 -58.75 30.29 -13.31
CA ARG A 137 -58.88 29.23 -12.29
C ARG A 137 -59.05 27.87 -12.96
N LYS A 138 -57.93 27.32 -13.47
CA LYS A 138 -57.88 26.02 -14.15
C LYS A 138 -58.12 24.84 -13.21
N THR A 139 -57.75 24.93 -11.93
CA THR A 139 -58.09 23.91 -10.91
C THR A 139 -59.60 23.71 -10.79
N ILE A 140 -60.35 24.82 -10.72
CA ILE A 140 -61.82 24.85 -10.65
C ILE A 140 -62.44 24.22 -11.90
N VAL A 141 -61.97 24.64 -13.09
CA VAL A 141 -62.44 24.09 -14.37
C VAL A 141 -62.17 22.58 -14.43
N GLU A 142 -60.99 22.13 -14.01
CA GLU A 142 -60.63 20.71 -14.02
C GLU A 142 -61.45 19.89 -13.04
N ALA A 143 -61.66 20.37 -11.80
CA ALA A 143 -62.49 19.69 -10.82
C ALA A 143 -63.96 19.59 -11.29
N ASN A 144 -64.51 20.68 -11.85
CA ASN A 144 -65.86 20.70 -12.42
C ASN A 144 -66.00 19.76 -13.63
N ARG A 145 -64.96 19.67 -14.49
CA ARG A 145 -64.93 18.85 -15.72
C ARG A 145 -64.77 17.36 -15.40
N SER A 146 -63.73 17.02 -14.63
CA SER A 146 -63.37 15.64 -14.28
C SER A 146 -64.28 15.03 -13.21
N ARG A 147 -64.95 15.89 -12.43
CA ARG A 147 -65.74 15.52 -11.22
C ARG A 147 -64.89 14.77 -10.19
N LYS A 148 -63.60 15.11 -10.12
CA LYS A 148 -62.61 14.57 -9.17
C LYS A 148 -62.00 15.72 -8.36
N PRO A 149 -61.43 15.41 -7.18
CA PRO A 149 -60.65 16.39 -6.45
C PRO A 149 -59.43 16.87 -7.24
N VAL A 150 -59.08 18.14 -7.06
CA VAL A 150 -57.87 18.74 -7.65
C VAL A 150 -57.15 19.54 -6.57
N ARG A 151 -55.82 19.40 -6.48
CA ARG A 151 -54.98 20.19 -5.55
C ARG A 151 -53.67 20.59 -6.21
N GLY A 152 -53.08 21.68 -5.72
CA GLY A 152 -51.74 22.10 -6.12
C GLY A 152 -51.51 23.60 -6.03
N LEU A 153 -50.39 24.05 -6.59
CA LEU A 153 -50.11 25.46 -6.80
C LEU A 153 -50.91 26.00 -8.00
N GLU A 154 -51.38 27.23 -7.89
CA GLU A 154 -52.03 27.92 -8.99
C GLU A 154 -51.93 29.45 -8.84
N ARG A 155 -51.68 30.14 -9.95
CA ARG A 155 -51.64 31.60 -10.00
C ARG A 155 -53.08 32.17 -10.03
N GLY A 156 -53.38 33.09 -9.11
CA GLY A 156 -54.63 33.85 -9.09
C GLY A 156 -54.38 35.35 -9.21
N VAL A 157 -55.48 36.13 -9.19
CA VAL A 157 -55.43 37.60 -9.27
C VAL A 157 -54.61 38.23 -8.13
N ALA A 158 -54.65 37.64 -6.94
CA ALA A 158 -53.89 38.06 -5.77
C ALA A 158 -52.48 37.43 -5.66
N GLY A 159 -51.98 36.82 -6.74
CA GLY A 159 -50.69 36.10 -6.76
C GLY A 159 -50.82 34.58 -6.66
N LEU A 160 -49.70 33.92 -6.41
CA LEU A 160 -49.60 32.47 -6.28
C LEU A 160 -50.22 31.98 -4.97
N GLY A 161 -50.89 30.82 -4.99
CA GLY A 161 -51.35 30.17 -3.77
C GLY A 161 -51.55 28.67 -3.94
N VAL A 162 -51.58 27.97 -2.81
CA VAL A 162 -51.89 26.55 -2.74
C VAL A 162 -53.41 26.39 -2.61
N ARG A 163 -53.98 25.46 -3.38
CA ARG A 163 -55.42 25.24 -3.53
C ARG A 163 -55.77 23.77 -3.35
N GLY A 164 -56.94 23.52 -2.79
CA GLY A 164 -57.59 22.22 -2.76
C GLY A 164 -59.07 22.38 -3.11
N VAL A 165 -59.51 21.70 -4.17
CA VAL A 165 -60.81 21.85 -4.80
C VAL A 165 -61.52 20.50 -4.78
N GLU A 166 -62.77 20.47 -4.30
CA GLU A 166 -63.58 19.26 -4.24
C GLU A 166 -64.94 19.47 -4.92
N PRO A 167 -65.38 18.53 -5.77
CA PRO A 167 -66.70 18.57 -6.39
C PRO A 167 -67.81 18.36 -5.35
N VAL A 168 -68.84 19.18 -5.43
CA VAL A 168 -70.05 19.11 -4.60
C VAL A 168 -71.16 18.45 -5.40
N PHE A 169 -71.82 17.49 -4.77
CA PHE A 169 -72.97 16.79 -5.33
C PHE A 169 -74.18 16.96 -4.42
N TYR A 170 -75.36 17.07 -5.03
CA TYR A 170 -76.64 17.01 -4.33
C TYR A 170 -77.56 16.05 -5.07
N GLN A 171 -78.13 15.07 -4.36
CA GLN A 171 -78.97 14.02 -4.94
C GLN A 171 -78.32 13.30 -6.15
N GLY A 172 -77.00 13.07 -6.07
CA GLY A 172 -76.20 12.45 -7.15
C GLY A 172 -75.86 13.36 -8.33
N ARG A 173 -76.43 14.57 -8.42
CA ARG A 173 -76.10 15.56 -9.45
C ARG A 173 -74.93 16.43 -8.98
N HIS A 174 -73.93 16.60 -9.83
CA HIS A 174 -72.84 17.55 -9.62
C HIS A 174 -73.38 18.99 -9.78
N ILE A 175 -73.17 19.84 -8.78
CA ILE A 175 -73.71 21.23 -8.74
C ILE A 175 -72.64 22.32 -8.84
N GLY A 176 -71.37 21.96 -8.64
CA GLY A 176 -70.23 22.88 -8.61
C GLY A 176 -69.12 22.35 -7.72
N VAL A 177 -68.19 23.20 -7.34
CA VAL A 177 -67.05 22.86 -6.46
C VAL A 177 -67.01 23.78 -5.24
N VAL A 178 -66.36 23.28 -4.19
CA VAL A 178 -65.88 24.08 -3.06
C VAL A 178 -64.36 24.10 -3.08
N GLU A 179 -63.78 25.25 -2.79
CA GLU A 179 -62.34 25.46 -2.73
C GLU A 179 -61.93 26.06 -1.38
N PHE A 180 -60.85 25.51 -0.83
CA PHE A 180 -59.99 26.15 0.15
C PHE A 180 -58.65 26.52 -0.46
N GLY A 181 -58.15 27.70 -0.06
CA GLY A 181 -56.83 28.18 -0.43
C GLY A 181 -56.03 28.61 0.80
N MET A 182 -54.85 28.02 0.97
CA MET A 182 -53.95 28.31 2.09
C MET A 182 -53.08 29.53 1.79
N SER A 183 -52.62 30.24 2.83
CA SER A 183 -51.47 31.13 2.65
C SER A 183 -50.21 30.29 2.41
N PHE A 184 -49.51 30.62 1.33
CA PHE A 184 -48.15 30.19 1.05
C PHE A 184 -47.39 31.45 0.64
N GLY A 185 -46.22 31.68 1.21
CA GLY A 185 -45.51 32.97 1.18
C GLY A 185 -44.53 33.07 2.34
N GLN A 186 -43.99 34.26 2.63
CA GLN A 186 -42.85 34.46 3.54
C GLN A 186 -42.84 33.60 4.83
N PRO A 187 -43.91 33.54 5.66
CA PRO A 187 -43.89 32.76 6.91
C PRO A 187 -43.70 31.25 6.76
N PHE A 188 -43.93 30.70 5.56
CA PHE A 188 -43.62 29.31 5.24
C PHE A 188 -42.12 29.11 4.98
N PHE A 189 -41.48 30.05 4.26
CA PHE A 189 -40.05 30.02 3.99
C PHE A 189 -39.24 30.33 5.26
N ASP A 190 -39.67 31.28 6.08
CA ASP A 190 -39.07 31.57 7.39
C ASP A 190 -39.07 30.33 8.30
N ARG A 191 -40.16 29.55 8.28
CA ARG A 191 -40.27 28.28 9.02
C ARG A 191 -39.34 27.22 8.43
N PHE A 192 -39.28 27.08 7.12
CA PHE A 192 -38.36 26.15 6.47
C PHE A 192 -36.90 26.44 6.84
N LYS A 193 -36.47 27.71 6.75
CA LYS A 193 -35.14 28.14 7.20
C LYS A 193 -34.90 27.81 8.66
N LYS A 194 -35.87 28.04 9.53
CA LYS A 194 -35.77 27.70 10.96
C LYS A 194 -35.64 26.19 11.22
N ASP A 195 -36.35 25.37 10.45
CA ASP A 195 -36.41 23.91 10.66
C ASP A 195 -35.26 23.15 9.97
N THR A 196 -34.62 23.75 8.95
CA THR A 196 -33.56 23.10 8.14
C THR A 196 -32.22 23.82 8.12
N SER A 197 -32.15 25.06 8.61
CA SER A 197 -31.01 25.98 8.43
C SER A 197 -30.65 26.30 6.96
N VAL A 198 -31.55 26.01 6.01
CA VAL A 198 -31.35 26.27 4.57
C VAL A 198 -32.08 27.52 4.14
N GLU A 199 -31.37 28.41 3.44
CA GLU A 199 -31.98 29.57 2.81
C GLU A 199 -32.82 29.14 1.62
N ALA A 200 -33.99 29.75 1.43
CA ALA A 200 -34.88 29.41 0.34
C ALA A 200 -35.59 30.62 -0.25
N ALA A 201 -35.80 30.59 -1.57
CA ALA A 201 -36.62 31.58 -2.28
C ALA A 201 -37.48 30.93 -3.36
N LEU A 202 -38.51 31.67 -3.79
CA LEU A 202 -39.32 31.33 -4.95
C LEU A 202 -39.42 32.53 -5.86
N GLN A 203 -38.82 32.42 -7.05
CA GLN A 203 -38.98 33.39 -8.13
C GLN A 203 -40.16 32.99 -9.02
N ILE A 204 -40.98 33.95 -9.42
CA ILE A 204 -42.10 33.74 -10.34
C ILE A 204 -41.97 34.66 -11.56
N PRO A 205 -42.30 34.20 -12.78
CA PRO A 205 -42.30 35.06 -13.97
C PRO A 205 -43.22 36.27 -13.80
N ASP A 206 -42.75 37.44 -14.21
CA ASP A 206 -43.46 38.71 -14.22
C ASP A 206 -43.16 39.50 -15.51
N GLY A 207 -44.09 39.45 -16.46
CA GLY A 207 -43.87 40.02 -17.80
C GLY A 207 -42.74 39.30 -18.54
N ALA A 208 -41.63 40.02 -18.78
CA ALA A 208 -40.45 39.52 -19.48
C ALA A 208 -39.28 39.11 -18.56
N GLY A 209 -39.45 39.26 -17.24
CA GLY A 209 -38.43 38.90 -16.24
C GLY A 209 -39.03 38.13 -15.07
N PHE A 210 -38.37 38.20 -13.92
CA PHE A 210 -38.79 37.49 -12.70
C PHE A 210 -39.00 38.44 -11.52
N LYS A 211 -39.84 38.02 -10.57
CA LYS A 211 -39.93 38.64 -9.24
C LYS A 211 -39.92 37.61 -8.13
N THR A 212 -39.39 38.03 -6.99
CA THR A 212 -39.38 37.23 -5.77
C THR A 212 -40.78 37.21 -5.15
N PHE A 213 -41.33 36.01 -4.99
CA PHE A 213 -42.62 35.78 -4.32
C PHE A 213 -42.46 35.70 -2.79
N ALA A 214 -41.41 35.03 -2.35
CA ALA A 214 -40.96 34.92 -0.97
C ALA A 214 -39.47 34.52 -0.98
N SER A 215 -38.70 34.98 0.00
CA SER A 215 -37.27 34.67 0.09
C SER A 215 -36.74 34.91 1.50
N THR A 216 -35.93 34.00 2.01
CA THR A 216 -35.17 34.23 3.25
C THR A 216 -33.77 34.78 3.02
N LEU A 217 -33.35 34.88 1.75
CA LEU A 217 -32.09 35.46 1.31
C LEU A 217 -32.16 36.99 1.39
N GLU A 218 -31.13 37.65 1.90
CA GLU A 218 -31.10 39.12 1.98
C GLU A 218 -31.20 39.79 0.60
N GLN A 219 -30.58 39.18 -0.41
CA GLN A 219 -30.55 39.68 -1.80
C GLN A 219 -31.78 39.27 -2.63
N GLY A 220 -32.71 38.48 -2.06
CA GLY A 220 -33.93 38.01 -2.73
C GLY A 220 -33.74 36.85 -3.72
N THR A 221 -32.73 36.91 -4.60
CA THR A 221 -32.39 35.92 -5.65
C THR A 221 -30.87 35.72 -5.77
N LEU A 222 -30.41 34.53 -6.17
CA LEU A 222 -29.00 34.20 -6.45
C LEU A 222 -28.73 33.83 -7.92
N PHE A 223 -29.78 33.66 -8.71
CA PHE A 223 -29.72 33.48 -10.16
C PHE A 223 -30.12 34.76 -10.91
N SER A 224 -29.51 34.98 -12.07
CA SER A 224 -29.95 36.03 -13.02
C SER A 224 -31.16 35.56 -13.82
N ASP A 225 -31.95 36.49 -14.39
CA ASP A 225 -33.14 36.18 -15.20
C ASP A 225 -32.87 35.17 -16.32
N ALA A 226 -31.70 35.22 -16.96
CA ALA A 226 -31.30 34.24 -17.98
C ALA A 226 -31.04 32.83 -17.42
N GLN A 227 -30.61 32.72 -16.16
CA GLN A 227 -30.48 31.44 -15.44
C GLN A 227 -31.83 30.95 -14.93
N LEU A 228 -32.68 31.84 -14.41
CA LEU A 228 -34.04 31.54 -14.00
C LEU A 228 -34.88 31.02 -15.18
N GLN A 229 -34.73 31.61 -16.37
CA GLN A 229 -35.40 31.13 -17.58
C GLN A 229 -34.94 29.71 -17.97
N ARG A 230 -33.62 29.44 -17.96
CA ARG A 230 -33.11 28.08 -18.22
C ARG A 230 -33.67 27.04 -17.24
N ILE A 231 -33.86 27.42 -15.98
CA ILE A 231 -34.48 26.55 -14.98
C ILE A 231 -35.97 26.34 -15.27
N MET A 232 -36.70 27.39 -15.65
CA MET A 232 -38.09 27.29 -16.11
C MET A 232 -38.26 26.39 -17.34
N ASP A 233 -37.26 26.37 -18.23
CA ASP A 233 -37.22 25.52 -19.42
C ASP A 233 -36.90 24.03 -19.12
N GLY A 234 -36.58 23.69 -17.87
CA GLY A 234 -36.36 22.31 -17.41
C GLY A 234 -34.97 22.00 -16.84
N GLU A 235 -34.02 22.94 -16.90
CA GLU A 235 -32.65 22.71 -16.42
C GLU A 235 -32.58 22.74 -14.87
N VAL A 236 -31.80 21.85 -14.26
CA VAL A 236 -31.44 21.96 -12.84
C VAL A 236 -30.08 22.61 -12.76
N LEU A 237 -30.00 23.81 -12.18
CA LEU A 237 -28.75 24.54 -12.02
C LEU A 237 -28.22 24.40 -10.60
N VAL A 238 -26.96 23.98 -10.49
CA VAL A 238 -26.20 24.00 -9.24
C VAL A 238 -25.00 24.92 -9.42
N ARG A 239 -24.80 25.86 -8.50
CA ARG A 239 -23.69 26.80 -8.49
C ARG A 239 -23.00 26.77 -7.13
N ARG A 240 -21.72 27.09 -7.12
CA ARG A 240 -20.96 27.42 -5.91
C ARG A 240 -20.58 28.89 -6.03
N ILE A 241 -20.96 29.69 -5.04
CA ILE A 241 -20.66 31.12 -4.98
C ILE A 241 -20.12 31.44 -3.60
N GLU A 242 -19.59 32.64 -3.46
CA GLU A 242 -19.24 33.24 -2.17
C GLU A 242 -20.30 34.30 -1.88
N LEU A 243 -20.98 34.17 -0.75
CA LEU A 243 -22.06 35.06 -0.30
C LEU A 243 -21.63 35.63 1.05
N GLU A 244 -21.40 36.95 1.10
CA GLU A 244 -20.95 37.66 2.31
C GLU A 244 -19.61 37.16 2.91
N GLY A 245 -18.80 36.48 2.09
CA GLY A 245 -17.53 35.86 2.49
C GLY A 245 -17.67 34.38 2.86
N GLU A 246 -18.89 33.86 2.97
CA GLU A 246 -19.15 32.44 3.21
C GLU A 246 -19.32 31.68 1.88
N PRO A 247 -18.67 30.51 1.72
CA PRO A 247 -18.85 29.66 0.55
C PRO A 247 -20.21 28.94 0.60
N VAL A 248 -21.13 29.25 -0.32
CA VAL A 248 -22.47 28.66 -0.37
C VAL A 248 -22.71 27.84 -1.64
N ALA A 249 -23.47 26.75 -1.51
CA ALA A 249 -23.94 25.93 -2.61
C ALA A 249 -25.39 26.34 -2.93
N VAL A 250 -25.63 26.74 -4.16
CA VAL A 250 -26.92 27.26 -4.63
C VAL A 250 -27.55 26.27 -5.60
N TYR A 251 -28.81 25.93 -5.38
CA TYR A 251 -29.60 25.00 -6.19
C TYR A 251 -30.85 25.68 -6.71
N GLY A 252 -31.08 25.62 -8.02
CA GLY A 252 -32.24 26.18 -8.69
C GLY A 252 -32.99 25.10 -9.48
N ARG A 253 -34.27 24.92 -9.19
CA ARG A 253 -35.14 23.95 -9.88
C ARG A 253 -36.57 24.47 -10.02
N LEU A 254 -37.21 24.17 -11.15
CA LEU A 254 -38.59 24.58 -11.40
C LEU A 254 -39.57 23.97 -10.38
N VAL A 255 -40.62 24.71 -10.04
CA VAL A 255 -41.81 24.19 -9.34
C VAL A 255 -43.02 24.28 -10.26
N GLY A 256 -43.83 23.22 -10.30
CA GLY A 256 -45.00 23.09 -11.17
C GLY A 256 -46.32 23.55 -10.55
N ASP A 257 -47.32 23.80 -11.39
CA ASP A 257 -48.73 23.93 -10.99
C ASP A 257 -49.37 22.56 -10.71
N PHE A 258 -50.65 22.57 -10.35
CA PHE A 258 -51.48 21.36 -10.17
C PHE A 258 -51.51 20.39 -11.38
N SER A 259 -51.09 20.82 -12.56
CA SER A 259 -51.02 20.05 -13.80
C SER A 259 -49.58 19.80 -14.29
N GLY A 260 -48.57 20.25 -13.54
CA GLY A 260 -47.15 20.07 -13.85
C GLY A 260 -46.53 21.16 -14.75
N ASN A 261 -47.27 22.22 -15.13
CA ASN A 261 -46.68 23.31 -15.91
C ASN A 261 -45.78 24.19 -15.03
N PRO A 262 -44.66 24.74 -15.54
CA PRO A 262 -43.78 25.62 -14.77
C PRO A 262 -44.51 26.86 -14.20
N VAL A 263 -44.40 27.06 -12.89
CA VAL A 263 -44.98 28.21 -12.15
C VAL A 263 -43.91 29.25 -11.75
N GLY A 264 -42.72 28.75 -11.43
CA GLY A 264 -41.61 29.52 -10.88
C GLY A 264 -40.39 28.64 -10.62
N VAL A 265 -39.35 29.26 -10.08
CA VAL A 265 -38.08 28.62 -9.72
C VAL A 265 -37.93 28.63 -8.22
N LEU A 266 -37.75 27.44 -7.64
CA LEU A 266 -37.36 27.28 -6.24
C LEU A 266 -35.84 27.37 -6.15
N GLU A 267 -35.35 28.34 -5.38
CA GLU A 267 -33.94 28.50 -5.07
C GLU A 267 -33.68 28.02 -3.64
N LEU A 268 -32.54 27.37 -3.44
CA LEU A 268 -32.00 27.00 -2.14
C LEU A 268 -30.54 27.44 -2.06
N ALA A 269 -30.10 27.91 -0.90
CA ALA A 269 -28.68 28.08 -0.60
C ALA A 269 -28.31 27.42 0.73
N VAL A 270 -27.23 26.64 0.70
CA VAL A 270 -26.69 25.87 1.82
C VAL A 270 -25.25 26.29 2.07
N ASP A 271 -24.93 26.57 3.33
CA ASP A 271 -23.57 26.85 3.80
C ASP A 271 -22.65 25.64 3.57
N ARG A 272 -21.45 25.88 3.02
CA ARG A 272 -20.44 24.87 2.75
C ARG A 272 -19.23 24.96 3.69
N SER A 273 -19.17 25.93 4.60
CA SER A 273 -18.01 26.16 5.48
C SER A 273 -17.65 24.93 6.31
N GLU A 274 -18.64 24.24 6.89
CA GLU A 274 -18.40 22.96 7.58
C GLU A 274 -17.91 21.86 6.62
N THR A 275 -18.48 21.77 5.42
CA THR A 275 -18.07 20.78 4.39
C THR A 275 -16.63 21.01 3.93
N ILE A 276 -16.23 22.27 3.74
CA ILE A 276 -14.87 22.65 3.33
C ILE A 276 -13.87 22.42 4.46
N ALA A 277 -14.21 22.74 5.72
CA ALA A 277 -13.36 22.44 6.86
C ALA A 277 -13.10 20.92 7.03
N VAL A 278 -14.12 20.08 6.82
CA VAL A 278 -13.97 18.62 6.78
C VAL A 278 -13.03 18.20 5.63
N PHE A 279 -13.15 18.82 4.45
CA PHE A 279 -12.25 18.56 3.33
C PHE A 279 -10.79 18.92 3.62
N ASP A 280 -10.52 20.11 4.15
CA ASP A 280 -9.17 20.57 4.45
C ASP A 280 -8.50 19.68 5.49
N SER A 281 -9.24 19.33 6.56
CA SER A 281 -8.74 18.39 7.58
C SER A 281 -8.42 17.01 6.98
N ALA A 282 -9.28 16.48 6.10
CA ALA A 282 -9.04 15.22 5.39
C ALA A 282 -7.83 15.32 4.43
N PHE A 283 -7.66 16.43 3.73
CA PHE A 283 -6.52 16.67 2.83
C PHE A 283 -5.19 16.63 3.60
N TYR A 284 -5.07 17.37 4.71
CA TYR A 284 -3.88 17.34 5.55
C TYR A 284 -3.63 15.96 6.16
N TRP A 285 -4.69 15.24 6.55
CA TRP A 285 -4.56 13.88 7.09
C TRP A 285 -4.00 12.90 6.05
N ILE A 286 -4.54 12.90 4.83
CA ILE A 286 -4.07 12.05 3.73
C ILE A 286 -2.62 12.41 3.34
N LEU A 287 -2.26 13.70 3.33
CA LEU A 287 -0.90 14.16 3.06
C LEU A 287 0.07 13.67 4.15
N GLY A 288 -0.34 13.75 5.42
CA GLY A 288 0.40 13.20 6.57
C GLY A 288 0.65 11.68 6.44
N VAL A 289 -0.38 10.90 6.08
CA VAL A 289 -0.22 9.45 5.82
C VAL A 289 0.74 9.20 4.65
N GLY A 290 0.63 9.97 3.55
CA GLY A 290 1.54 9.87 2.42
C GLY A 290 3.01 10.12 2.79
N LEU A 291 3.26 11.10 3.67
CA LEU A 291 4.60 11.37 4.20
C LEU A 291 5.12 10.19 5.05
N VAL A 292 4.30 9.63 5.95
CA VAL A 292 4.68 8.46 6.77
C VAL A 292 5.06 7.27 5.89
N VAL A 293 4.28 6.96 4.85
CA VAL A 293 4.58 5.87 3.89
C VAL A 293 5.93 6.07 3.18
N ILE A 294 6.29 7.31 2.84
CA ILE A 294 7.59 7.63 2.24
C ILE A 294 8.72 7.46 3.27
N LEU A 295 8.53 7.91 4.51
CA LEU A 295 9.52 7.78 5.58
C LEU A 295 9.75 6.31 5.96
N ASP A 296 8.71 5.50 6.08
CA ASP A 296 8.81 4.06 6.35
C ASP A 296 9.53 3.32 5.21
N GLY A 297 9.20 3.65 3.95
CA GLY A 297 9.89 3.11 2.77
C GLY A 297 11.39 3.45 2.75
N LEU A 298 11.74 4.69 3.11
CA LEU A 298 13.13 5.14 3.25
C LEU A 298 13.86 4.47 4.43
N ALA A 299 13.19 4.32 5.58
CA ALA A 299 13.74 3.67 6.76
C ALA A 299 14.04 2.18 6.50
N LEU A 300 13.09 1.45 5.91
CA LEU A 300 13.26 0.05 5.52
C LEU A 300 14.38 -0.10 4.47
N ALA A 301 14.45 0.81 3.50
CA ALA A 301 15.52 0.84 2.51
C ALA A 301 16.89 1.13 3.13
N TRP A 302 16.97 2.02 4.12
CA TRP A 302 18.21 2.32 4.85
C TRP A 302 18.70 1.14 5.68
N ILE A 303 17.79 0.48 6.42
CA ILE A 303 18.09 -0.75 7.17
C ILE A 303 18.63 -1.83 6.22
N THR A 304 17.94 -2.06 5.10
CA THR A 304 18.34 -3.05 4.08
C THR A 304 19.67 -2.70 3.43
N ALA A 305 19.86 -1.44 3.01
CA ALA A 305 21.10 -0.95 2.41
C ALA A 305 22.29 -1.08 3.37
N ARG A 306 22.10 -0.78 4.66
CA ARG A 306 23.13 -0.91 5.70
C ARG A 306 23.44 -2.37 6.01
N GLY A 307 22.43 -3.23 6.10
CA GLY A 307 22.57 -4.67 6.34
C GLY A 307 23.30 -5.41 5.21
N ILE A 308 23.10 -5.01 3.95
CA ILE A 308 23.72 -5.66 2.79
C ILE A 308 25.07 -5.04 2.43
N SER A 309 25.14 -3.70 2.34
CA SER A 309 26.33 -3.04 1.75
C SER A 309 27.53 -3.06 2.67
N ARG A 310 27.32 -3.07 4.00
CA ARG A 310 28.42 -3.06 4.96
C ARG A 310 29.21 -4.37 4.95
N PRO A 311 28.62 -5.57 5.14
CA PRO A 311 29.40 -6.82 5.12
C PRO A 311 30.04 -7.10 3.76
N ILE A 312 29.39 -6.73 2.64
CA ILE A 312 29.98 -6.86 1.30
C ILE A 312 31.21 -5.94 1.16
N ARG A 313 31.15 -4.71 1.65
CA ARG A 313 32.29 -3.79 1.62
C ARG A 313 33.44 -4.27 2.51
N GLU A 314 33.15 -4.69 3.73
CA GLU A 314 34.14 -5.26 4.65
C GLU A 314 34.81 -6.51 4.03
N THR A 315 34.04 -7.40 3.40
CA THR A 315 34.57 -8.58 2.67
C THR A 315 35.48 -8.17 1.52
N ARG A 316 35.08 -7.17 0.71
CA ARG A 316 35.89 -6.63 -0.40
C ARG A 316 37.21 -6.05 0.11
N GLU A 317 37.17 -5.23 1.16
CA GLU A 317 38.34 -4.58 1.75
C GLU A 317 39.34 -5.61 2.31
N ARG A 318 38.85 -6.66 2.99
CA ARG A 318 39.72 -7.78 3.42
C ARG A 318 40.34 -8.53 2.24
N LEU A 319 39.57 -8.86 1.21
CA LEU A 319 40.10 -9.53 0.01
C LEU A 319 41.14 -8.68 -0.72
N ALA A 320 40.92 -7.36 -0.84
CA ALA A 320 41.88 -6.43 -1.42
C ALA A 320 43.21 -6.44 -0.66
N SER A 321 43.19 -6.29 0.67
CA SER A 321 44.42 -6.33 1.48
C SER A 321 45.22 -7.62 1.34
N ILE A 322 44.56 -8.77 1.17
CA ILE A 322 45.24 -10.06 0.94
C ILE A 322 45.84 -10.14 -0.47
N ALA A 323 45.19 -9.55 -1.47
CA ALA A 323 45.66 -9.53 -2.85
C ALA A 323 46.82 -8.55 -3.08
N GLU A 324 46.86 -7.44 -2.32
CA GLU A 324 47.91 -6.41 -2.40
C GLU A 324 49.20 -6.79 -1.66
N GLY A 325 49.18 -7.85 -0.84
CA GLY A 325 50.37 -8.46 -0.21
C GLY A 325 50.55 -8.15 1.28
N ASP A 326 50.03 -7.02 1.76
CA ASP A 326 50.13 -6.58 3.17
C ASP A 326 49.04 -7.18 4.10
N GLY A 327 48.24 -8.12 3.60
CA GLY A 327 47.05 -8.62 4.29
C GLY A 327 47.35 -9.50 5.52
N ASP A 328 47.06 -8.99 6.71
CA ASP A 328 47.12 -9.77 7.96
C ASP A 328 46.08 -10.91 7.95
N LEU A 329 46.55 -12.12 7.60
CA LEU A 329 45.76 -13.35 7.54
C LEU A 329 45.18 -13.79 8.90
N ARG A 330 45.52 -13.15 10.02
CA ARG A 330 44.88 -13.41 11.33
C ARG A 330 43.47 -12.82 11.42
N LEU A 331 43.15 -11.83 10.59
CA LEU A 331 41.85 -11.18 10.60
C LEU A 331 40.75 -12.11 10.05
N ARG A 332 39.53 -11.91 10.55
CA ARG A 332 38.33 -12.70 10.22
C ARG A 332 37.15 -11.77 10.01
N LEU A 333 36.18 -12.21 9.21
CA LEU A 333 34.87 -11.55 9.11
C LEU A 333 33.95 -12.06 10.21
N GLN A 334 33.10 -11.18 10.76
CA GLN A 334 32.01 -11.59 11.63
C GLN A 334 31.04 -12.47 10.85
N ALA A 335 30.69 -13.62 11.43
CA ALA A 335 29.91 -14.68 10.79
C ALA A 335 28.59 -14.94 11.54
N ASP A 336 28.07 -13.91 12.22
CA ASP A 336 26.89 -14.00 13.06
C ASP A 336 25.60 -14.06 12.21
N GLY A 337 24.70 -14.98 12.58
CA GLY A 337 23.40 -15.14 11.92
C GLY A 337 23.29 -16.39 11.05
N ARG A 338 22.29 -16.40 10.15
CA ARG A 338 21.90 -17.54 9.30
C ARG A 338 21.47 -17.10 7.88
N ASN A 339 22.05 -16.01 7.39
CA ASN A 339 21.78 -15.47 6.05
C ASN A 339 22.97 -15.67 5.11
N GLU A 340 22.79 -15.35 3.84
CA GLU A 340 23.77 -15.52 2.76
C GLU A 340 25.07 -14.75 3.01
N LEU A 341 25.03 -13.66 3.80
CA LEU A 341 26.23 -12.89 4.14
C LEU A 341 27.01 -13.52 5.30
N ALA A 342 26.34 -14.15 6.26
CA ALA A 342 26.99 -15.00 7.26
C ALA A 342 27.64 -16.23 6.60
N ASP A 343 26.99 -16.81 5.59
CA ASP A 343 27.54 -17.92 4.80
C ASP A 343 28.79 -17.50 4.00
N LEU A 344 28.75 -16.32 3.38
CA LEU A 344 29.91 -15.72 2.71
C LEU A 344 31.07 -15.46 3.70
N ALA A 345 30.78 -14.92 4.88
CA ALA A 345 31.79 -14.69 5.92
C ALA A 345 32.42 -16.00 6.42
N ARG A 346 31.63 -17.06 6.62
CA ARG A 346 32.13 -18.40 6.95
C ARG A 346 33.02 -18.96 5.84
N ALA A 347 32.59 -18.88 4.59
CA ALA A 347 33.37 -19.34 3.45
C ALA A 347 34.71 -18.58 3.30
N PHE A 348 34.71 -17.26 3.49
CA PHE A 348 35.93 -16.44 3.52
C PHE A 348 36.87 -16.85 4.66
N ASN A 349 36.35 -17.02 5.88
CA ASN A 349 37.15 -17.42 7.03
C ASN A 349 37.81 -18.80 6.82
N THR A 350 37.08 -19.77 6.25
CA THR A 350 37.63 -21.09 5.85
C THR A 350 38.67 -20.99 4.74
N PHE A 351 38.52 -20.05 3.80
CA PHE A 351 39.53 -19.80 2.76
C PHE A 351 40.83 -19.26 3.37
N VAL A 352 40.76 -18.25 4.24
CA VAL A 352 41.94 -17.67 4.92
C VAL A 352 42.65 -18.72 5.79
N GLU A 353 41.90 -19.55 6.51
CA GLU A 353 42.47 -20.68 7.28
C GLU A 353 43.26 -21.66 6.40
N ARG A 354 42.77 -21.97 5.19
CA ARG A 354 43.51 -22.83 4.24
C ARG A 354 44.78 -22.17 3.72
N ILE A 355 44.76 -20.86 3.48
CA ILE A 355 45.97 -20.10 3.08
C ILE A 355 47.00 -20.10 4.22
N GLN A 356 46.59 -19.81 5.46
CA GLN A 356 47.51 -19.86 6.61
C GLN A 356 48.14 -21.24 6.80
N ASN A 357 47.34 -22.31 6.70
CA ASN A 357 47.85 -23.68 6.77
C ASN A 357 48.83 -24.02 5.63
N LEU A 358 48.61 -23.48 4.43
CA LEU A 358 49.52 -23.67 3.30
C LEU A 358 50.84 -22.90 3.52
N VAL A 359 50.78 -21.64 3.96
CA VAL A 359 51.98 -20.84 4.30
C VAL A 359 52.78 -21.51 5.42
N ALA A 360 52.12 -21.99 6.48
CA ALA A 360 52.78 -22.71 7.58
C ALA A 360 53.48 -24.01 7.09
N ARG A 361 52.83 -24.77 6.19
CA ARG A 361 53.43 -25.97 5.59
C ARG A 361 54.62 -25.64 4.68
N VAL A 362 54.54 -24.57 3.90
CA VAL A 362 55.66 -24.11 3.06
C VAL A 362 56.82 -23.65 3.93
N SER A 363 56.58 -22.87 4.98
CA SER A 363 57.60 -22.45 5.94
C SER A 363 58.27 -23.64 6.64
N GLY A 364 57.49 -24.63 7.10
CA GLY A 364 58.02 -25.86 7.68
C GLY A 364 58.82 -26.71 6.68
N ALA A 365 58.35 -26.81 5.43
CA ALA A 365 59.09 -27.50 4.37
C ALA A 365 60.41 -26.80 4.02
N SER A 366 60.43 -25.46 4.00
CA SER A 366 61.65 -24.66 3.82
C SER A 366 62.62 -24.83 5.00
N ALA A 367 62.12 -24.92 6.23
CA ALA A 367 62.96 -25.21 7.41
C ALA A 367 63.58 -26.61 7.33
N HIS A 368 62.79 -27.64 6.99
CA HIS A 368 63.32 -28.99 6.75
C HIS A 368 64.33 -29.03 5.60
N LEU A 369 64.11 -28.27 4.52
CA LEU A 369 65.07 -28.16 3.41
C LEU A 369 66.37 -27.46 3.84
N SER A 370 66.29 -26.44 4.69
CA SER A 370 67.46 -25.76 5.27
C SER A 370 68.28 -26.72 6.13
N SER A 371 67.64 -27.45 7.06
CA SER A 371 68.34 -28.43 7.91
C SER A 371 68.93 -29.59 7.09
N ALA A 372 68.24 -30.06 6.05
CA ALA A 372 68.77 -31.09 5.15
C ALA A 372 69.95 -30.57 4.30
N ALA A 373 69.97 -29.28 3.95
CA ALA A 373 71.10 -28.65 3.27
C ALA A 373 72.31 -28.46 4.21
N GLU A 374 72.08 -28.12 5.48
CA GLU A 374 73.12 -28.09 6.52
C GLU A 374 73.72 -29.49 6.75
N GLU A 375 72.88 -30.52 6.91
CA GLU A 375 73.32 -31.91 7.06
C GLU A 375 74.11 -32.39 5.84
N LEU A 376 73.64 -32.07 4.62
CA LEU A 376 74.38 -32.38 3.38
C LEU A 376 75.72 -31.64 3.30
N SER A 377 75.79 -30.39 3.76
CA SER A 377 77.02 -29.60 3.82
C SER A 377 78.04 -30.22 4.79
N LEU A 378 77.59 -30.61 5.99
CA LEU A 378 78.41 -31.33 6.97
C LEU A 378 78.92 -32.66 6.43
N ASN A 379 78.05 -33.48 5.83
CA ASN A 379 78.42 -34.75 5.21
C ASN A 379 79.39 -34.55 4.03
N SER A 380 79.24 -33.48 3.24
CA SER A 380 80.17 -33.14 2.15
C SER A 380 81.54 -32.70 2.68
N SER A 381 81.57 -31.96 3.79
CA SER A 381 82.81 -31.57 4.47
C SER A 381 83.56 -32.80 5.01
N GLU A 382 82.85 -33.70 5.68
CA GLU A 382 83.40 -34.96 6.20
C GLU A 382 83.87 -35.89 5.07
N THR A 383 83.11 -36.01 3.97
CA THR A 383 83.54 -36.77 2.78
C THR A 383 84.83 -36.19 2.19
N ASN A 384 84.95 -34.86 2.10
CA ASN A 384 86.16 -34.20 1.60
C ASN A 384 87.36 -34.37 2.56
N ARG A 385 87.10 -34.53 3.87
CA ARG A 385 88.11 -34.90 4.87
C ARG A 385 88.60 -36.34 4.63
N GLN A 386 87.67 -37.29 4.47
CA GLN A 386 87.99 -38.71 4.21
C GLN A 386 88.73 -38.90 2.88
N VAL A 387 88.35 -38.20 1.81
CA VAL A 387 89.07 -38.24 0.51
C VAL A 387 90.51 -37.75 0.64
N LYS A 388 90.79 -36.76 1.51
CA LYS A 388 92.17 -36.33 1.80
C LYS A 388 92.95 -37.36 2.62
N GLU A 389 92.30 -38.06 3.54
CA GLU A 389 92.91 -39.16 4.29
C GLU A 389 93.25 -40.33 3.36
N GLU A 390 92.32 -40.74 2.49
CA GLU A 390 92.52 -41.76 1.46
C GLU A 390 93.62 -41.37 0.45
N GLN A 391 93.69 -40.09 0.07
CA GLN A 391 94.78 -39.57 -0.77
C GLN A 391 96.15 -39.66 -0.05
N ASN A 392 96.22 -39.29 1.23
CA ASN A 392 97.45 -39.41 2.02
C ASN A 392 97.87 -40.88 2.21
N GLU A 393 96.93 -41.80 2.43
CA GLU A 393 97.22 -43.25 2.45
C GLU A 393 97.71 -43.73 1.08
N THR A 394 97.12 -43.24 -0.01
CA THR A 394 97.55 -43.55 -1.38
C THR A 394 98.97 -43.03 -1.67
N ASP A 395 99.32 -41.84 -1.20
CA ASP A 395 100.69 -41.29 -1.30
C ASP A 395 101.68 -42.09 -0.43
N GLN A 396 101.26 -42.59 0.73
CA GLN A 396 102.07 -43.53 1.53
C GLN A 396 102.26 -44.88 0.81
N VAL A 397 101.22 -45.41 0.16
CA VAL A 397 101.31 -46.62 -0.67
C VAL A 397 102.23 -46.38 -1.88
N ALA A 398 102.15 -45.23 -2.55
CA ALA A 398 103.07 -44.87 -3.64
C ALA A 398 104.52 -44.73 -3.15
N THR A 399 104.71 -44.16 -1.95
CA THR A 399 106.03 -44.06 -1.29
C THR A 399 106.56 -45.45 -0.93
N ALA A 400 105.71 -46.35 -0.42
CA ALA A 400 106.05 -47.73 -0.14
C ALA A 400 106.38 -48.51 -1.43
N ILE A 401 105.67 -48.27 -2.54
CA ILE A 401 105.98 -48.84 -3.87
C ILE A 401 107.34 -48.33 -4.38
N ASN A 402 107.67 -47.05 -4.17
CA ASN A 402 108.99 -46.52 -4.51
C ASN A 402 110.10 -47.14 -3.65
N GLN A 403 109.86 -47.34 -2.34
CA GLN A 403 110.78 -48.08 -1.47
C GLN A 403 110.91 -49.56 -1.89
N MET A 404 109.81 -50.21 -2.28
CA MET A 404 109.84 -51.58 -2.80
C MET A 404 110.65 -51.67 -4.10
N THR A 405 110.47 -50.73 -5.03
CA THR A 405 111.27 -50.62 -6.26
C THR A 405 112.77 -50.44 -5.93
N ALA A 406 113.10 -49.54 -5.01
CA ALA A 406 114.47 -49.33 -4.55
C ALA A 406 115.07 -50.58 -3.86
N THR A 407 114.29 -51.36 -3.10
CA THR A 407 114.75 -52.63 -2.53
C THR A 407 114.90 -53.74 -3.57
N VAL A 408 114.11 -53.74 -4.66
CA VAL A 408 114.32 -54.65 -5.79
C VAL A 408 115.64 -54.33 -6.51
N GLU A 409 115.99 -53.05 -6.68
CA GLU A 409 117.29 -52.64 -7.22
C GLU A 409 118.48 -52.93 -6.28
N GLU A 410 118.28 -52.84 -4.96
CA GLU A 410 119.28 -53.23 -3.95
C GLU A 410 119.51 -54.75 -3.95
N VAL A 411 118.44 -55.56 -4.08
CA VAL A 411 118.54 -57.02 -4.22
C VAL A 411 119.26 -57.40 -5.52
N ALA A 412 118.98 -56.71 -6.63
CA ALA A 412 119.66 -56.92 -7.90
C ALA A 412 121.18 -56.60 -7.85
N ARG A 413 121.61 -55.73 -6.93
CA ARG A 413 123.02 -55.35 -6.73
C ARG A 413 123.82 -56.27 -5.79
N ARG A 414 123.19 -57.23 -5.11
CA ARG A 414 123.86 -58.12 -4.11
C ARG A 414 124.01 -59.58 -4.54
N ALA A 415 124.72 -59.80 -5.64
CA ALA A 415 125.44 -61.04 -5.93
C ALA A 415 126.83 -60.65 -6.44
N PRO A 416 127.94 -61.13 -5.83
CA PRO A 416 128.17 -62.54 -5.49
C PRO A 416 128.78 -62.81 -4.09
N ALA A 417 128.84 -64.09 -3.67
CA ALA A 417 129.96 -64.65 -2.89
C ALA A 417 129.84 -66.19 -2.71
N SER A 418 130.96 -66.88 -2.89
CA SER A 418 131.20 -68.29 -2.58
C SER A 418 131.20 -68.59 -1.07
N ARG A 419 131.05 -69.87 -0.71
CA ARG A 419 131.09 -70.38 0.67
C ARG A 419 131.92 -71.66 0.79
N ASP A 420 133.04 -71.54 1.47
CA ASP A 420 133.77 -72.53 2.30
C ASP A 420 134.23 -71.72 3.55
N GLU A 421 134.44 -72.21 4.78
CA GLU A 421 134.52 -73.58 5.31
C GLU A 421 134.25 -73.61 6.85
N ALA A 422 133.95 -74.80 7.39
CA ALA A 422 134.29 -75.33 8.74
C ALA A 422 134.04 -74.59 10.11
N SER A 423 132.90 -74.92 10.77
CA SER A 423 132.83 -75.58 12.12
C SER A 423 133.28 -74.86 13.45
N PRO A 424 133.14 -75.44 14.68
CA PRO A 424 131.87 -75.86 15.35
C PRO A 424 131.78 -75.51 16.88
N TRP A 425 130.59 -75.54 17.49
CA TRP A 425 130.43 -75.83 18.94
C TRP A 425 129.09 -76.49 19.30
N TRP A 426 129.00 -77.08 20.50
CA TRP A 426 128.10 -78.22 20.83
C TRP A 426 127.05 -77.93 21.93
N ARG A 427 126.08 -78.84 22.08
CA ARG A 427 124.86 -78.68 22.91
C ARG A 427 125.09 -79.00 24.40
N THR A 428 124.49 -78.25 25.34
CA THR A 428 123.58 -78.83 26.37
C THR A 428 122.89 -77.79 27.25
N ARG A 429 121.55 -77.83 27.33
CA ARG A 429 120.82 -78.12 28.58
C ARG A 429 119.36 -78.48 28.28
N CYS A 430 118.83 -79.45 29.01
CA CYS A 430 117.48 -80.00 28.80
C CYS A 430 116.62 -79.88 30.07
N GLY A 431 115.31 -79.64 29.86
CA GLY A 431 114.21 -80.02 30.75
C GLY A 431 113.87 -79.10 31.94
N PRO A 432 112.74 -79.36 32.64
CA PRO A 432 111.71 -80.37 32.36
C PRO A 432 110.27 -79.82 32.24
N TRP A 433 109.31 -80.73 32.03
CA TRP A 433 107.88 -80.55 31.76
C TRP A 433 107.04 -80.98 32.97
N ARG A 434 105.93 -80.31 33.34
CA ARG A 434 104.73 -80.85 34.08
C ARG A 434 103.60 -79.78 34.24
N PRO A 435 102.32 -80.15 34.57
CA PRO A 435 101.13 -79.41 34.07
C PRO A 435 100.01 -79.04 35.08
N GLY A 436 99.09 -78.17 34.64
CA GLY A 436 97.66 -78.07 35.07
C GLY A 436 97.34 -77.13 36.26
N PRO A 437 96.05 -76.80 36.52
CA PRO A 437 94.79 -77.21 35.84
C PRO A 437 93.90 -76.04 35.29
N GLY A 438 92.77 -76.37 34.64
CA GLY A 438 91.67 -75.44 34.25
C GLY A 438 90.63 -75.24 35.38
N PRO A 439 89.34 -74.82 35.13
CA PRO A 439 88.50 -74.87 33.90
C PRO A 439 88.04 -73.47 33.38
N ARG A 440 87.38 -73.21 32.21
CA ARG A 440 86.33 -73.87 31.34
C ARG A 440 84.85 -73.42 31.63
N PRO A 441 83.86 -73.52 30.71
CA PRO A 441 83.34 -72.37 29.91
C PRO A 441 81.79 -72.32 29.69
N ARG A 442 81.26 -71.44 28.80
CA ARG A 442 80.12 -71.65 27.82
C ARG A 442 79.94 -70.39 26.91
N ILE A 443 79.96 -70.44 25.56
CA ILE A 443 78.98 -70.95 24.54
C ILE A 443 77.73 -70.03 24.45
N SER A 444 77.17 -69.53 23.33
CA SER A 444 77.14 -69.91 21.86
C SER A 444 76.96 -68.64 20.96
N VAL A 445 77.47 -68.48 19.72
CA VAL A 445 77.11 -69.12 18.40
C VAL A 445 75.68 -68.69 17.92
N ARG A 446 75.35 -68.20 16.70
CA ARG A 446 75.87 -68.34 15.30
C ARG A 446 75.39 -67.20 14.35
N ARG A 447 76.10 -67.00 13.21
CA ARG A 447 75.67 -66.86 11.78
C ARG A 447 74.19 -66.66 11.38
N SER A 448 73.80 -66.15 10.20
CA SER A 448 74.50 -65.53 9.03
C SER A 448 73.45 -65.03 8.00
N SER A 449 73.89 -64.30 6.95
CA SER A 449 73.33 -64.26 5.57
C SER A 449 71.84 -63.93 5.36
N GLY A 450 71.42 -62.99 4.52
CA GLY A 450 72.14 -62.19 3.52
C GLY A 450 71.35 -62.14 2.20
N PHE A 451 71.56 -61.08 1.39
CA PHE A 451 70.99 -60.90 0.03
C PHE A 451 69.43 -60.77 -0.05
N SER A 452 68.83 -60.02 -0.98
CA SER A 452 69.36 -59.01 -1.92
C SER A 452 68.24 -58.28 -2.66
N ARG A 453 68.54 -57.04 -3.12
CA ARG A 453 68.10 -56.41 -4.39
C ARG A 453 66.59 -56.16 -4.61
N VAL A 454 66.15 -54.88 -4.66
CA VAL A 454 66.11 -53.96 -5.84
C VAL A 454 64.69 -53.88 -6.43
N ARG A 455 64.03 -52.74 -6.20
CA ARG A 455 63.49 -51.75 -7.19
C ARG A 455 62.89 -52.23 -8.55
N PRO A 456 62.12 -51.38 -9.27
CA PRO A 456 61.30 -50.22 -8.86
C PRO A 456 59.94 -50.10 -9.63
N ALA A 457 59.26 -48.95 -9.48
CA ALA A 457 58.45 -48.29 -10.53
C ALA A 457 57.11 -48.95 -10.96
N SER A 458 56.11 -48.23 -11.51
CA SER A 458 55.77 -46.80 -11.41
C SER A 458 54.33 -46.51 -11.92
N SER A 459 53.77 -45.40 -11.45
CA SER A 459 53.07 -44.38 -12.25
C SER A 459 51.52 -44.36 -12.38
N ARG A 460 51.01 -43.14 -12.12
CA ARG A 460 49.98 -42.36 -12.86
C ARG A 460 48.56 -42.89 -13.11
N ARG A 461 47.61 -42.01 -12.69
CA ARG A 461 46.35 -41.58 -13.38
C ARG A 461 45.20 -42.61 -13.44
N SER A 462 43.91 -42.23 -13.53
CA SER A 462 43.22 -40.94 -13.31
C SER A 462 41.67 -41.08 -13.37
N ARG A 463 40.96 -40.06 -12.85
CA ARG A 463 39.58 -39.59 -13.21
C ARG A 463 38.34 -40.42 -12.80
N ARG A 464 37.37 -39.68 -12.22
CA ARG A 464 35.89 -39.58 -12.49
C ARG A 464 35.15 -40.82 -13.06
N ALA A 465 33.89 -41.15 -12.70
CA ALA A 465 32.76 -40.26 -12.40
C ALA A 465 31.54 -40.97 -11.73
N ARG A 466 30.64 -40.16 -11.14
CA ARG A 466 29.15 -40.29 -11.03
C ARG A 466 28.49 -41.67 -10.85
N SER A 467 27.72 -41.83 -9.77
CA SER A 467 26.23 -41.92 -9.81
C SER A 467 25.62 -42.13 -8.41
N GLY A 468 24.38 -41.68 -8.21
CA GLY A 468 23.44 -42.21 -7.20
C GLY A 468 22.19 -42.72 -7.96
N PRO A 469 21.00 -42.87 -7.34
CA PRO A 469 20.65 -42.69 -5.93
C PRO A 469 19.82 -43.89 -5.36
N CYS A 470 19.43 -43.81 -4.08
CA CYS A 470 18.16 -44.43 -3.65
C CYS A 470 17.54 -43.65 -2.49
N ALA A 471 16.23 -43.39 -2.58
CA ALA A 471 15.48 -42.62 -1.60
C ALA A 471 14.59 -43.55 -0.76
N ALA A 472 14.44 -43.24 0.53
CA ALA A 472 13.44 -43.84 1.39
C ALA A 472 12.51 -42.73 1.91
N SER A 473 11.28 -42.68 1.39
CA SER A 473 10.24 -41.77 1.87
C SER A 473 9.52 -42.37 3.08
N ARG A 474 9.21 -41.56 4.09
CA ARG A 474 8.25 -41.91 5.14
C ARG A 474 7.32 -40.75 5.46
N MET A 475 6.03 -41.07 5.52
CA MET A 475 4.93 -40.12 5.67
C MET A 475 4.78 -39.60 7.11
N ARG A 476 4.51 -38.30 7.23
CA ARG A 476 3.54 -37.67 8.14
C ARG A 476 2.94 -36.49 7.35
N GLY A 477 1.65 -36.16 7.36
CA GLY A 477 0.56 -36.59 8.24
C GLY A 477 -0.23 -35.34 8.63
N ARG A 478 -1.26 -34.96 7.84
CA ARG A 478 -2.17 -33.85 8.13
C ARG A 478 -3.63 -34.32 8.12
N ARG A 479 -4.32 -34.15 9.24
CA ARG A 479 -5.79 -34.03 9.34
C ARG A 479 -6.14 -32.60 8.85
N ALA A 480 -7.21 -32.32 8.08
CA ALA A 480 -8.64 -32.52 8.35
C ALA A 480 -9.07 -31.75 9.63
N THR A 481 -10.10 -30.89 9.66
CA THR A 481 -11.39 -30.85 8.91
C THR A 481 -12.04 -29.44 8.92
N HIS A 482 -12.97 -29.17 7.98
CA HIS A 482 -14.27 -28.42 8.08
C HIS A 482 -14.39 -27.14 8.96
N SER A 483 -15.22 -26.12 8.69
CA SER A 483 -16.17 -25.76 7.61
C SER A 483 -16.34 -24.21 7.66
N ARG A 484 -17.32 -23.48 7.09
CA ARG A 484 -18.61 -23.75 6.41
C ARG A 484 -18.94 -22.53 5.52
N ALA A 485 -19.79 -22.70 4.51
CA ALA A 485 -20.42 -21.59 3.78
C ALA A 485 -21.88 -21.95 3.48
N SER A 486 -22.80 -20.97 3.48
CA SER A 486 -24.19 -21.14 3.05
C SER A 486 -24.77 -19.79 2.56
N PRO A 487 -25.76 -19.78 1.66
CA PRO A 487 -26.14 -18.58 0.91
C PRO A 487 -27.57 -18.06 1.18
N ILE A 488 -27.79 -16.81 0.76
CA ILE A 488 -29.06 -16.23 0.25
C ILE A 488 -30.33 -16.39 1.12
N ARG A 489 -30.82 -15.25 1.62
CA ARG A 489 -32.17 -14.75 1.34
C ARG A 489 -32.13 -13.24 1.13
#